data_AF-A0A960MLJ7-F1
#
_entry.id   AF-A0A960MLJ7-F1
#
_cell.length_a   1.000
_cell.length_b   1.000
_cell.length_c   1.000
_cell.angle_alpha   90.00
_cell.angle_beta   90.00
_cell.angle_gamma   90.00
#
_symmetry.space_group_name_H-M   'P 1'
#
loop_
_entity.id
_entity.type
_entity.pdbx_description
1 polymer ?
#
loop_
_entity_poly.entity_id
_entity_poly.type
_entity_poly.pdbx_seq_one_letter_code
_entity_poly.pdbx_strand_id
1 'polypeptide(L)'
;SDMNHLFRHNLHQVHTDIFIPAGGRPRTLSDHNYTDYIDSKGKPTSRAIVEGANLYLTPYARRELEKLGVIVIKDSSANKGGVICSSLEILAGLTLTEEEFLTHKPRLMEEILAIIATKARDEAQLLLKTHEETGEYLTDLSEKVSEKINTYTYELLDYLESIVLSSHPDDPLVKALLNFCPGLLVEKYRDRVIQNLPIIHKKAIIACFIASRLVYTKGLHWQPSIVDVLPLVASDPNITSSPLKNHSFQILE
;
A
#
# COMPACT_ATOMS: atom_id res chain seq x y z
N SER A 1 34.69 -1.77 -10.01
CA SER A 1 34.90 -3.18 -10.37
C SER A 1 34.07 -3.43 -11.60
N ASP A 2 34.73 -3.82 -12.69
CA ASP A 2 34.11 -4.08 -14.00
C ASP A 2 33.05 -5.17 -13.95
N MET A 3 33.16 -6.09 -12.98
CA MET A 3 32.15 -7.10 -12.70
C MET A 3 30.79 -6.48 -12.34
N ASN A 4 30.76 -5.43 -11.50
CA ASN A 4 29.50 -4.74 -11.15
C ASN A 4 28.93 -3.96 -12.34
N HIS A 5 29.78 -3.53 -13.28
CA HIS A 5 29.33 -2.85 -14.50
C HIS A 5 28.67 -3.85 -15.46
N LEU A 6 29.31 -4.99 -15.71
CA LEU A 6 28.78 -6.07 -16.56
C LEU A 6 27.45 -6.61 -16.03
N PHE A 7 27.32 -6.83 -14.72
CA PHE A 7 26.07 -7.32 -14.13
C PHE A 7 24.92 -6.30 -14.23
N ARG A 8 25.20 -4.99 -14.11
CA ARG A 8 24.15 -3.97 -14.26
C ARG A 8 23.72 -3.82 -15.71
N HIS A 9 24.69 -3.67 -16.61
CA HIS A 9 24.43 -3.43 -18.03
C HIS A 9 23.73 -4.63 -18.68
N ASN A 10 24.20 -5.85 -18.44
CA ASN A 10 23.58 -7.04 -19.01
C ASN A 10 22.15 -7.25 -18.49
N LEU A 11 21.89 -6.94 -17.21
CA LEU A 11 20.57 -7.12 -16.62
C LEU A 11 19.52 -6.18 -17.22
N HIS A 12 19.90 -4.97 -17.61
CA HIS A 12 19.01 -4.02 -18.30
C HIS A 12 18.78 -4.36 -19.78
N GLN A 13 19.65 -5.17 -20.39
CA GLN A 13 19.55 -5.60 -21.78
C GLN A 13 18.82 -6.92 -22.00
N VAL A 14 18.53 -7.67 -20.93
CA VAL A 14 17.73 -8.90 -21.02
C VAL A 14 16.29 -8.54 -21.32
N HIS A 15 15.77 -9.05 -22.43
CA HIS A 15 14.36 -8.90 -22.76
C HIS A 15 13.47 -9.71 -21.83
N THR A 16 12.48 -9.05 -21.24
CA THR A 16 11.44 -9.67 -20.41
C THR A 16 10.13 -8.89 -20.57
N ASP A 17 9.03 -9.45 -20.10
CA ASP A 17 7.76 -8.74 -20.07
C ASP A 17 7.75 -7.67 -18.99
N ILE A 18 8.21 -8.04 -17.79
CA ILE A 18 8.20 -7.21 -16.59
C ILE A 18 9.56 -7.33 -15.91
N PHE A 19 10.11 -6.19 -15.53
CA PHE A 19 11.31 -6.09 -14.73
C PHE A 19 10.97 -5.65 -13.31
N ILE A 20 11.42 -6.43 -12.31
CA ILE A 20 11.13 -6.16 -10.89
C ILE A 20 12.46 -5.96 -10.16
N PRO A 21 12.99 -4.72 -10.08
CA PRO A 21 14.17 -4.46 -9.27
C PRO A 21 13.82 -4.55 -7.79
N ALA A 22 14.09 -5.70 -7.17
CA ALA A 22 13.88 -5.98 -5.74
C ALA A 22 15.17 -5.91 -4.89
N GLY A 23 16.20 -5.26 -5.42
CA GLY A 23 17.47 -5.00 -4.75
C GLY A 23 18.33 -4.03 -5.56
N GLY A 24 19.62 -3.95 -5.24
CA GLY A 24 20.56 -3.05 -5.92
C GLY A 24 20.75 -1.72 -5.19
N ARG A 25 21.59 -0.85 -5.75
CA ARG A 25 21.86 0.47 -5.15
C ARG A 25 20.81 1.48 -5.62
N PRO A 26 20.44 2.48 -4.80
CA PRO A 26 19.66 3.61 -5.30
C PRO A 26 20.30 4.20 -6.56
N ARG A 27 19.46 4.64 -7.50
CA ARG A 27 19.87 5.23 -8.79
C ARG A 27 20.73 4.29 -9.64
N THR A 28 20.39 2.99 -9.64
CA THR A 28 21.07 2.00 -10.49
C THR A 28 20.75 2.24 -11.97
N LEU A 29 19.52 2.67 -12.27
CA LEU A 29 19.14 3.19 -13.57
C LEU A 29 18.88 4.70 -13.43
N SER A 30 19.71 5.51 -14.08
CA SER A 30 19.80 6.95 -13.89
C SER A 30 19.75 7.70 -15.22
N ASP A 31 19.82 9.02 -15.14
CA ASP A 31 19.93 9.92 -16.30
C ASP A 31 21.16 9.64 -17.17
N HIS A 32 22.18 8.98 -16.63
CA HIS A 32 23.40 8.66 -17.36
C HIS A 32 23.33 7.33 -18.12
N ASN A 33 22.44 6.41 -17.73
CA ASN A 33 22.44 5.05 -18.27
C ASN A 33 21.04 4.46 -18.53
N TYR A 34 19.96 5.24 -18.46
CA TYR A 34 18.62 4.74 -18.79
C TYR A 34 18.53 4.15 -20.21
N THR A 35 19.39 4.60 -21.13
CA THR A 35 19.52 4.08 -22.48
C THR A 35 19.99 2.63 -22.54
N ASP A 36 20.63 2.11 -21.48
CA ASP A 36 20.99 0.70 -21.37
C ASP A 36 19.74 -0.20 -21.36
N TYR A 37 18.58 0.37 -21.03
CA TYR A 37 17.27 -0.27 -21.03
C TYR A 37 16.58 -0.24 -22.41
N ILE A 38 17.25 0.30 -23.43
CA ILE A 38 16.72 0.46 -24.79
C ILE A 38 17.52 -0.43 -25.74
N ASP A 39 16.81 -1.24 -26.53
CA ASP A 39 17.41 -2.14 -27.51
C ASP A 39 17.89 -1.40 -28.77
N SER A 40 18.55 -2.13 -29.67
CA SER A 40 19.07 -1.58 -30.93
C SER A 40 17.99 -1.09 -31.90
N LYS A 41 16.72 -1.39 -31.64
CA LYS A 41 15.54 -0.92 -32.41
C LYS A 41 14.86 0.28 -31.74
N GLY A 42 15.43 0.82 -30.66
CA GLY A 42 14.86 1.93 -29.91
C GLY A 42 13.69 1.53 -29.01
N LYS A 43 13.51 0.23 -28.72
CA LYS A 43 12.44 -0.27 -27.86
C LYS A 43 12.96 -0.60 -26.46
N PRO A 44 12.18 -0.34 -25.41
CA PRO A 44 12.51 -0.82 -24.08
C PRO A 44 12.67 -2.34 -24.02
N THR A 45 13.62 -2.82 -23.23
CA THR A 45 13.87 -4.25 -23.04
C THR A 45 12.78 -4.94 -22.23
N SER A 46 12.03 -4.18 -21.42
CA SER A 46 10.77 -4.64 -20.80
C SER A 46 9.65 -3.63 -20.94
N ARG A 47 8.40 -4.13 -20.88
CA ARG A 47 7.18 -3.32 -21.03
C ARG A 47 6.76 -2.65 -19.72
N ALA A 48 7.15 -3.23 -18.58
CA ALA A 48 6.85 -2.69 -17.27
C ALA A 48 8.02 -2.82 -16.30
N ILE A 49 8.10 -1.88 -15.36
CA ILE A 49 9.02 -1.86 -14.23
C ILE A 49 8.20 -1.73 -12.93
N VAL A 50 8.42 -2.64 -11.98
CA VAL A 50 7.79 -2.59 -10.64
C VAL A 50 8.88 -2.43 -9.60
N GLU A 51 9.03 -1.22 -9.04
CA GLU A 51 10.15 -0.89 -8.15
C GLU A 51 10.00 -1.51 -6.74
N GLY A 52 10.39 -2.78 -6.59
CA GLY A 52 10.44 -3.42 -5.26
C GLY A 52 11.48 -2.80 -4.31
N ALA A 53 12.58 -2.26 -4.85
CA ALA A 53 13.62 -1.58 -4.10
C ALA A 53 13.43 -0.06 -4.08
N ASN A 54 13.79 0.56 -2.95
CA ASN A 54 13.76 2.01 -2.81
C ASN A 54 14.70 2.71 -3.80
N LEU A 55 14.14 3.65 -4.55
CA LEU A 55 14.81 4.62 -5.41
C LEU A 55 15.72 3.96 -6.46
N TYR A 56 15.31 2.83 -7.04
CA TYR A 56 16.11 2.14 -8.07
C TYR A 56 16.32 3.02 -9.30
N LEU A 57 15.25 3.67 -9.79
CA LEU A 57 15.31 4.64 -10.89
C LEU A 57 15.45 6.09 -10.37
N THR A 58 16.18 6.94 -11.09
CA THR A 58 16.08 8.40 -10.89
C THR A 58 14.76 8.94 -11.46
N PRO A 59 14.25 10.10 -10.99
CA PRO A 59 13.06 10.73 -11.58
C PRO A 59 13.18 10.94 -13.09
N TYR A 60 14.36 11.34 -13.57
CA TYR A 60 14.63 11.52 -15.00
C TYR A 60 14.54 10.19 -15.77
N ALA A 61 15.19 9.12 -15.27
CA ALA A 61 15.15 7.81 -15.92
C ALA A 61 13.72 7.26 -16.00
N ARG A 62 12.92 7.41 -14.93
CA ARG A 62 11.49 7.04 -14.96
C ARG A 62 10.78 7.75 -16.10
N ARG A 63 10.92 9.07 -16.20
CA ARG A 63 10.19 9.87 -17.18
C ARG A 63 10.59 9.59 -18.63
N GLU A 64 11.88 9.37 -18.91
CA GLU A 64 12.31 9.00 -20.25
C GLU A 64 11.80 7.62 -20.67
N LEU A 65 11.78 6.64 -19.76
CA LEU A 65 11.23 5.30 -20.04
C LEU A 65 9.71 5.32 -20.19
N GLU A 66 9.02 6.10 -19.37
CA GLU A 66 7.58 6.30 -19.47
C GLU A 66 7.17 6.94 -20.81
N LYS A 67 7.94 7.92 -21.31
CA LYS A 67 7.73 8.50 -22.66
C LYS A 67 7.89 7.47 -23.78
N LEU A 68 8.67 6.42 -23.55
CA LEU A 68 8.84 5.29 -24.48
C LEU A 68 7.75 4.21 -24.31
N GLY A 69 6.76 4.44 -23.45
CA GLY A 69 5.64 3.53 -23.20
C GLY A 69 5.91 2.46 -22.15
N VAL A 70 7.00 2.56 -21.38
CA VAL A 70 7.23 1.66 -20.23
C VAL A 70 6.29 2.05 -19.09
N ILE A 71 5.53 1.08 -18.59
CA ILE A 71 4.75 1.25 -17.36
C ILE A 71 5.68 1.18 -16.16
N VAL A 72 5.73 2.22 -15.33
CA VAL A 72 6.57 2.23 -14.11
C VAL A 72 5.69 2.37 -12.87
N ILE A 73 5.63 1.33 -12.05
CA ILE A 73 5.04 1.40 -10.71
C ILE A 73 6.13 1.80 -9.74
N LYS A 74 6.01 3.02 -9.21
CA LYS A 74 7.00 3.63 -8.31
C LYS A 74 7.09 2.87 -6.99
N ASP A 75 8.28 2.88 -6.40
CA ASP A 75 8.61 2.24 -5.13
C ASP A 75 7.64 2.59 -4.00
N SER A 76 7.26 3.87 -3.91
CA SER A 76 6.30 4.38 -2.94
C SER A 76 4.98 3.63 -2.94
N SER A 77 4.59 2.98 -4.05
CA SER A 77 3.42 2.12 -4.17
C SER A 77 3.78 0.63 -4.18
N ALA A 78 4.84 0.24 -4.90
CA ALA A 78 5.22 -1.15 -5.12
C ALA A 78 5.76 -1.87 -3.86
N ASN A 79 6.32 -1.15 -2.89
CA ASN A 79 7.04 -1.76 -1.77
C ASN A 79 6.44 -1.54 -0.36
N LYS A 80 5.18 -1.09 -0.27
CA LYS A 80 4.49 -0.82 1.01
C LYS A 80 4.31 -2.03 1.93
N GLY A 81 4.44 -3.26 1.41
CA GLY A 81 4.17 -4.50 2.14
C GLY A 81 4.92 -4.62 3.47
N GLY A 82 6.19 -4.19 3.53
CA GLY A 82 6.98 -4.22 4.77
C GLY A 82 6.43 -3.30 5.86
N VAL A 83 6.00 -2.09 5.50
CA VAL A 83 5.41 -1.11 6.43
C VAL A 83 4.06 -1.60 6.96
N ILE A 84 3.24 -2.18 6.09
CA ILE A 84 1.95 -2.77 6.46
C ILE A 84 2.15 -3.94 7.43
N CYS A 85 3.09 -4.85 7.12
CA CYS A 85 3.44 -5.98 7.99
C CYS A 85 3.86 -5.50 9.38
N SER A 86 4.83 -4.58 9.42
CA SER A 86 5.35 -4.03 10.69
C SER A 86 4.26 -3.38 11.54
N SER A 87 3.31 -2.68 10.92
CA SER A 87 2.18 -2.06 11.63
C SER A 87 1.24 -3.10 12.24
N LEU A 88 0.96 -4.19 11.53
CA LEU A 88 0.12 -5.30 12.00
C LEU A 88 0.83 -6.16 13.07
N GLU A 89 2.16 -6.28 12.99
CA GLU A 89 2.98 -6.92 14.02
C GLU A 89 2.94 -6.14 15.33
N ILE A 90 3.10 -4.81 15.28
CA ILE A 90 2.96 -3.94 16.47
C ILE A 90 1.56 -4.08 17.07
N LEU A 91 0.51 -4.05 16.24
CA LEU A 91 -0.87 -4.24 16.69
C LEU A 91 -1.05 -5.59 17.41
N ALA A 92 -0.50 -6.67 16.86
CA ALA A 92 -0.54 -7.98 17.50
C ALA A 92 0.21 -8.00 18.82
N GLY A 93 1.41 -7.42 18.88
CA GLY A 93 2.23 -7.34 20.11
C GLY A 93 1.61 -6.48 21.21
N LEU A 94 0.78 -5.49 20.86
CA LEU A 94 0.00 -4.70 21.83
C LEU A 94 -1.26 -5.42 22.32
N THR A 95 -1.71 -6.46 21.63
CA THR A 95 -2.98 -7.16 21.90
C THR A 95 -2.79 -8.51 22.59
N LEU A 96 -1.72 -9.23 22.23
CA LEU A 96 -1.46 -10.61 22.62
C LEU A 96 -0.32 -10.69 23.64
N THR A 97 -0.36 -11.69 24.51
CA THR A 97 0.82 -12.11 25.25
C THR A 97 1.82 -12.83 24.32
N GLU A 98 3.06 -13.01 24.78
CA GLU A 98 4.07 -13.76 24.01
C GLU A 98 3.62 -15.20 23.71
N GLU A 99 3.04 -15.90 24.69
CA GLU A 99 2.54 -17.26 24.53
C GLU A 99 1.37 -17.33 23.51
N GLU A 100 0.42 -16.40 23.60
CA GLU A 100 -0.69 -16.30 22.65
C GLU A 100 -0.19 -15.98 21.24
N PHE A 101 0.78 -15.07 21.12
CA PHE A 101 1.38 -14.71 19.84
C PHE A 101 2.09 -15.91 19.21
N LEU A 102 2.95 -16.63 19.94
CA LEU A 102 3.64 -17.80 19.43
C LEU A 102 2.66 -18.90 19.02
N THR A 103 1.61 -19.11 19.81
CA THR A 103 0.55 -20.09 19.53
C THR A 103 -0.21 -19.76 18.25
N HIS A 104 -0.45 -18.47 17.98
CA HIS A 104 -1.26 -18.04 16.84
C HIS A 104 -0.47 -17.52 15.64
N LYS A 105 0.86 -17.42 15.75
CA LYS A 105 1.76 -16.90 14.71
C LYS A 105 1.47 -17.47 13.31
N PRO A 106 1.29 -18.81 13.11
CA PRO A 106 1.03 -19.34 11.77
C PRO A 106 -0.21 -18.71 11.10
N ARG A 107 -1.34 -18.67 11.82
CA ARG A 107 -2.59 -18.07 11.33
C ARG A 107 -2.46 -16.55 11.17
N LEU A 108 -1.81 -15.88 12.12
CA LEU A 108 -1.61 -14.42 12.06
C LEU A 108 -0.79 -14.02 10.84
N MET A 109 0.27 -14.76 10.50
CA MET A 109 1.09 -14.48 9.32
C MET A 109 0.30 -14.67 8.02
N GLU A 110 -0.52 -15.72 7.93
CA GLU A 110 -1.40 -15.94 6.78
C GLU A 110 -2.38 -14.77 6.58
N GLU A 111 -3.03 -14.33 7.67
CA GLU A 111 -3.96 -13.19 7.62
C GLU A 111 -3.27 -11.88 7.27
N ILE A 112 -2.07 -11.62 7.80
CA ILE A 112 -1.27 -10.43 7.47
C ILE A 112 -0.89 -10.42 5.99
N LEU A 113 -0.44 -11.55 5.44
CA LEU A 113 -0.14 -11.66 4.01
C LEU A 113 -1.37 -11.43 3.14
N ALA A 114 -2.54 -11.92 3.56
CA ALA A 114 -3.81 -11.67 2.87
C ALA A 114 -4.20 -10.17 2.88
N ILE A 115 -3.98 -9.47 4.00
CA ILE A 115 -4.19 -8.02 4.09
C ILE A 115 -3.23 -7.29 3.13
N ILE A 116 -1.93 -7.62 3.14
CA ILE A 116 -0.93 -7.01 2.26
C ILE A 116 -1.31 -7.21 0.79
N ALA A 117 -1.68 -8.44 0.40
CA ALA A 117 -2.10 -8.75 -0.96
C ALA A 117 -3.33 -7.94 -1.40
N THR A 118 -4.29 -7.75 -0.48
CA THR A 118 -5.49 -6.96 -0.77
C THR A 118 -5.15 -5.47 -0.93
N LYS A 119 -4.32 -4.90 -0.06
CA LYS A 119 -3.90 -3.50 -0.18
C LYS A 119 -3.07 -3.24 -1.43
N ALA A 120 -2.17 -4.16 -1.79
CA ALA A 120 -1.41 -4.08 -3.03
C ALA A 120 -2.33 -4.12 -4.26
N ARG A 121 -3.38 -4.97 -4.23
CA ARG A 121 -4.38 -5.03 -5.30
C ARG A 121 -5.18 -3.74 -5.41
N ASP A 122 -5.70 -3.23 -4.30
CA ASP A 122 -6.52 -2.00 -4.26
C ASP A 122 -5.75 -0.81 -4.87
N GLU A 123 -4.48 -0.64 -4.48
CA GLU A 123 -3.65 0.45 -4.99
C GLU A 123 -3.28 0.25 -6.47
N ALA A 124 -2.90 -0.96 -6.87
CA ALA A 124 -2.60 -1.26 -8.28
C ALA A 124 -3.82 -1.02 -9.18
N GLN A 125 -5.02 -1.42 -8.74
CA GLN A 125 -6.26 -1.18 -9.46
C GLN A 125 -6.55 0.31 -9.62
N LEU A 126 -6.40 1.09 -8.54
CA LEU A 126 -6.57 2.55 -8.61
C LEU A 126 -5.58 3.16 -9.61
N LEU A 127 -4.30 2.83 -9.50
CA LEU A 127 -3.25 3.39 -10.36
C LEU A 127 -3.49 3.05 -11.84
N LEU A 128 -3.71 1.78 -12.16
CA LEU A 128 -3.90 1.33 -13.54
C LEU A 128 -5.17 1.90 -14.16
N LYS A 129 -6.29 1.91 -13.40
CA LYS A 129 -7.54 2.50 -13.87
C LYS A 129 -7.38 3.99 -14.14
N THR A 130 -6.78 4.74 -13.21
CA THR A 130 -6.60 6.19 -13.41
C THR A 130 -5.65 6.47 -14.56
N HIS A 131 -4.58 5.69 -14.74
CA HIS A 131 -3.69 5.81 -15.90
C HIS A 131 -4.43 5.58 -17.23
N GLU A 132 -5.28 4.56 -17.31
CA GLU A 132 -6.10 4.29 -18.50
C GLU A 132 -7.09 5.43 -18.79
N GLU A 133 -7.68 6.02 -17.76
CA GLU A 133 -8.67 7.10 -17.89
C GLU A 133 -8.05 8.47 -18.24
N THR A 134 -6.88 8.80 -17.69
CA THR A 134 -6.29 10.16 -17.79
C THR A 134 -5.05 10.24 -18.67
N GLY A 135 -4.39 9.11 -18.94
CA GLY A 135 -3.08 9.06 -19.60
C GLY A 135 -1.92 9.59 -18.75
N GLU A 136 -2.16 9.93 -17.47
CA GLU A 136 -1.12 10.42 -16.56
C GLU A 136 -0.15 9.31 -16.19
N TYR A 137 1.13 9.64 -16.07
CA TYR A 137 2.18 8.69 -15.74
C TYR A 137 1.97 8.06 -14.35
N LEU A 138 2.12 6.74 -14.26
CA LEU A 138 1.88 5.96 -13.04
C LEU A 138 2.80 6.40 -11.88
N THR A 139 3.98 6.93 -12.18
CA THR A 139 4.88 7.48 -11.17
C THR A 139 4.32 8.74 -10.51
N ASP A 140 3.71 9.64 -11.29
CA ASP A 140 3.03 10.84 -10.78
C ASP A 140 1.76 10.44 -10.00
N LEU A 141 1.01 9.46 -10.50
CA LEU A 141 -0.18 8.93 -9.82
C LEU A 141 0.17 8.28 -8.47
N SER A 142 1.29 7.56 -8.37
CA SER A 142 1.77 6.96 -7.11
C SER A 142 2.05 8.01 -6.04
N GLU A 143 2.63 9.14 -6.43
CA GLU A 143 2.85 10.29 -5.54
C GLU A 143 1.52 10.89 -5.10
N LYS A 144 0.62 11.18 -6.04
CA LYS A 144 -0.72 11.73 -5.75
C LYS A 144 -1.54 10.86 -4.81
N VAL A 145 -1.52 9.53 -4.99
CA VAL A 145 -2.18 8.58 -4.07
C VAL A 145 -1.61 8.71 -2.67
N SER A 146 -0.28 8.72 -2.56
CA SER A 146 0.41 8.79 -1.26
C SER A 146 0.14 10.11 -0.55
N GLU A 147 0.24 11.23 -1.27
CA GLU A 147 -0.09 12.56 -0.76
C GLU A 147 -1.54 12.62 -0.28
N LYS A 148 -2.49 12.16 -1.10
CA LYS A 148 -3.92 12.20 -0.77
C LYS A 148 -4.27 11.36 0.47
N ILE A 149 -3.74 10.14 0.58
CA ILE A 149 -3.93 9.29 1.75
C ILE A 149 -3.36 9.97 3.00
N ASN A 150 -2.16 10.56 2.89
CA ASN A 150 -1.53 11.25 4.01
C ASN A 150 -2.33 12.48 4.45
N THR A 151 -2.76 13.33 3.52
CA THR A 151 -3.62 14.48 3.80
C THR A 151 -4.87 14.07 4.57
N TYR A 152 -5.60 13.07 4.07
CA TYR A 152 -6.80 12.57 4.75
C TYR A 152 -6.52 11.91 6.09
N THR A 153 -5.38 11.24 6.23
CA THR A 153 -4.98 10.66 7.50
C THR A 153 -4.72 11.75 8.54
N TYR A 154 -4.02 12.84 8.17
CA TYR A 154 -3.76 13.95 9.09
C TYR A 154 -5.03 14.72 9.45
N GLU A 155 -5.88 15.05 8.47
CA GLU A 155 -7.17 15.70 8.73
C GLU A 155 -8.04 14.89 9.71
N LEU A 156 -8.09 13.56 9.53
CA LEU A 156 -8.81 12.67 10.45
C LEU A 156 -8.14 12.58 11.82
N LEU A 157 -6.82 12.53 11.89
CA LEU A 157 -6.09 12.50 13.16
C LEU A 157 -6.35 13.76 14.00
N ASP A 158 -6.25 14.94 13.37
CA ASP A 158 -6.50 16.23 14.01
C ASP A 158 -7.94 16.30 14.52
N TYR A 159 -8.91 15.88 13.70
CA TYR A 159 -10.30 15.80 14.12
C TYR A 159 -10.49 14.84 15.31
N LEU A 160 -9.92 13.65 15.21
CA LEU A 160 -10.06 12.61 16.22
C LEU A 160 -9.35 12.98 17.54
N GLU A 161 -8.40 13.90 17.57
CA GLU A 161 -7.65 14.29 18.78
C GLU A 161 -8.60 14.65 19.94
N SER A 162 -9.60 15.48 19.66
CA SER A 162 -10.61 15.94 20.63
C SER A 162 -11.75 14.94 20.89
N ILE A 163 -11.87 13.89 20.08
CA ILE A 163 -12.97 12.92 20.16
C ILE A 163 -12.68 11.84 21.21
N VAL A 164 -13.67 11.59 22.07
CA VAL A 164 -13.69 10.42 22.96
C VAL A 164 -14.24 9.24 22.17
N LEU A 165 -13.40 8.23 21.92
CA LEU A 165 -13.84 7.03 21.19
C LEU A 165 -14.83 6.21 22.02
N SER A 166 -15.89 5.75 21.36
CA SER A 166 -16.82 4.78 21.94
C SER A 166 -16.12 3.47 22.28
N SER A 167 -16.67 2.75 23.27
CA SER A 167 -16.29 1.37 23.56
C SER A 167 -17.27 0.34 22.98
N HIS A 168 -18.32 0.80 22.29
CA HIS A 168 -19.32 -0.10 21.71
C HIS A 168 -18.84 -0.65 20.36
N PRO A 169 -18.91 -1.97 20.14
CA PRO A 169 -18.42 -2.59 18.90
C PRO A 169 -19.21 -2.17 17.65
N ASP A 170 -20.42 -1.63 17.84
CA ASP A 170 -21.27 -1.18 16.74
C ASP A 170 -21.01 0.27 16.31
N ASP A 171 -20.23 1.02 17.08
CA ASP A 171 -19.84 2.38 16.72
C ASP A 171 -19.04 2.38 15.40
N PRO A 172 -19.31 3.32 14.47
CA PRO A 172 -18.63 3.38 13.18
C PRO A 172 -17.10 3.44 13.26
N LEU A 173 -16.54 4.18 14.21
CA LEU A 173 -15.09 4.32 14.38
C LEU A 173 -14.50 3.05 15.00
N VAL A 174 -15.22 2.40 15.91
CA VAL A 174 -14.82 1.09 16.45
C VAL A 174 -14.89 0.01 15.37
N LYS A 175 -15.89 0.04 14.48
CA LYS A 175 -15.95 -0.85 13.31
C LYS A 175 -14.76 -0.63 12.38
N ALA A 176 -14.39 0.63 12.12
CA ALA A 176 -13.20 0.95 11.33
C ALA A 176 -11.92 0.38 11.96
N LEU A 177 -11.75 0.53 13.28
CA LEU A 177 -10.64 -0.08 14.03
C LEU A 177 -10.61 -1.60 13.87
N LEU A 178 -11.74 -2.27 14.08
CA LEU A 178 -11.81 -3.74 13.99
C LEU A 178 -11.57 -4.24 12.57
N ASN A 179 -12.08 -3.56 11.54
CA ASN A 179 -11.90 -3.97 10.15
C ASN A 179 -10.47 -3.76 9.61
N PHE A 180 -9.65 -2.96 10.28
CA PHE A 180 -8.21 -2.90 10.03
C PHE A 180 -7.47 -4.14 10.56
N CYS A 181 -7.96 -4.74 11.64
CA CYS A 181 -7.26 -5.81 12.35
C CYS A 181 -7.31 -7.15 11.58
N PRO A 182 -6.30 -8.04 11.76
CA PRO A 182 -6.40 -9.43 11.37
C PRO A 182 -7.63 -10.10 12.01
N GLY A 183 -8.28 -11.01 11.26
CA GLY A 183 -9.52 -11.66 11.66
C GLY A 183 -9.40 -12.37 13.02
N LEU A 184 -8.26 -13.02 13.28
CA LEU A 184 -7.93 -13.63 14.56
C LEU A 184 -8.11 -12.67 15.74
N LEU A 185 -7.59 -11.44 15.63
CA LEU A 185 -7.67 -10.45 16.71
C LEU A 185 -9.12 -10.03 16.95
N VAL A 186 -9.91 -9.89 15.88
CA VAL A 186 -11.33 -9.50 15.96
C VAL A 186 -12.22 -10.63 16.48
N GLU A 187 -11.87 -11.88 16.21
CA GLU A 187 -12.61 -13.07 16.64
C GLU A 187 -12.35 -13.41 18.11
N LYS A 188 -11.08 -13.41 18.53
CA LYS A 188 -10.68 -13.92 19.85
C LYS A 188 -10.32 -12.85 20.87
N TYR A 189 -9.87 -11.68 20.41
CA TYR A 189 -9.27 -10.65 21.27
C TYR A 189 -9.92 -9.28 21.09
N ARG A 190 -11.14 -9.25 20.56
CA ARG A 190 -11.90 -8.02 20.27
C ARG A 190 -11.90 -7.03 21.42
N ASP A 191 -12.22 -7.51 22.62
CA ASP A 191 -12.33 -6.64 23.78
C ASP A 191 -10.98 -6.03 24.15
N ARG A 192 -9.87 -6.74 23.98
CA ARG A 192 -8.53 -6.19 24.19
C ARG A 192 -8.18 -5.14 23.14
N VAL A 193 -8.57 -5.34 21.88
CA VAL A 193 -8.42 -4.33 20.82
C VAL A 193 -9.19 -3.05 21.18
N ILE A 194 -10.46 -3.18 21.60
CA ILE A 194 -11.34 -2.05 21.90
C ILE A 194 -10.95 -1.34 23.21
N GLN A 195 -10.56 -2.09 24.24
CA GLN A 195 -10.34 -1.54 25.58
C GLN A 195 -8.87 -1.22 25.82
N ASN A 196 -7.95 -2.16 25.52
CA ASN A 196 -6.59 -2.11 26.03
C ASN A 196 -5.59 -1.41 25.10
N LEU A 197 -5.88 -1.32 23.80
CA LEU A 197 -4.97 -0.60 22.90
C LEU A 197 -4.82 0.87 23.33
N PRO A 198 -3.61 1.45 23.26
CA PRO A 198 -3.43 2.86 23.58
C PRO A 198 -4.29 3.74 22.65
N ILE A 199 -4.94 4.76 23.22
CA ILE A 199 -5.90 5.59 22.50
C ILE A 199 -5.31 6.24 21.23
N ILE A 200 -4.04 6.66 21.30
CA ILE A 200 -3.33 7.25 20.17
C ILE A 200 -3.18 6.26 19.00
N HIS A 201 -2.96 4.97 19.29
CA HIS A 201 -2.86 3.93 18.27
C HIS A 201 -4.23 3.64 17.65
N LYS A 202 -5.30 3.59 18.46
CA LYS A 202 -6.68 3.43 17.95
C LYS A 202 -7.03 4.53 16.95
N LYS A 203 -6.79 5.79 17.31
CA LYS A 203 -7.07 6.95 16.44
C LYS A 203 -6.25 6.92 15.16
N ALA A 204 -4.96 6.60 15.24
CA ALA A 204 -4.09 6.47 14.06
C ALA A 204 -4.53 5.36 13.11
N ILE A 205 -4.90 4.18 13.65
CA ILE A 205 -5.42 3.07 12.85
C ILE A 205 -6.72 3.46 12.15
N ILE A 206 -7.66 4.07 12.87
CA ILE A 206 -8.95 4.51 12.32
C ILE A 206 -8.73 5.52 11.19
N ALA A 207 -7.91 6.55 11.43
CA ALA A 207 -7.60 7.58 10.44
C ALA A 207 -6.98 6.98 9.17
N CYS A 208 -5.93 6.16 9.31
CA CYS A 208 -5.24 5.52 8.19
C CYS A 208 -6.16 4.56 7.41
N PHE A 209 -6.97 3.76 8.12
CA PHE A 209 -7.90 2.83 7.51
C PHE A 209 -8.97 3.56 6.68
N ILE A 210 -9.62 4.58 7.25
CA ILE A 210 -10.66 5.34 6.56
C ILE A 210 -10.06 6.12 5.38
N ALA A 211 -8.93 6.82 5.58
CA ALA A 211 -8.27 7.59 4.53
C ALA A 211 -7.89 6.72 3.32
N SER A 212 -7.19 5.60 3.57
CA SER A 212 -6.78 4.69 2.49
C SER A 212 -7.99 4.08 1.77
N ARG A 213 -9.00 3.62 2.50
CA ARG A 213 -10.23 3.05 1.91
C ARG A 213 -10.98 4.05 1.06
N LEU A 214 -11.07 5.30 1.51
CA LEU A 214 -11.74 6.35 0.78
C LEU A 214 -11.04 6.64 -0.55
N VAL A 215 -9.71 6.78 -0.53
CA VAL A 215 -8.91 7.02 -1.75
C VAL A 215 -9.01 5.85 -2.72
N TYR A 216 -8.85 4.61 -2.24
CA TYR A 216 -8.95 3.42 -3.12
C TYR A 216 -10.35 3.22 -3.69
N THR A 217 -11.41 3.59 -2.96
CA THR A 217 -12.80 3.36 -3.39
C THR A 217 -13.35 4.49 -4.26
N LYS A 218 -13.03 5.75 -3.92
CA LYS A 218 -13.58 6.94 -4.61
C LYS A 218 -12.63 7.54 -5.65
N GLY A 219 -11.36 7.12 -5.65
CA GLY A 219 -10.33 7.61 -6.55
C GLY A 219 -9.78 8.99 -6.17
N LEU A 220 -8.83 9.47 -6.98
CA LEU A 220 -8.09 10.71 -6.72
C LEU A 220 -8.90 12.00 -6.90
N HIS A 221 -10.00 11.95 -7.67
CA HIS A 221 -10.86 13.11 -7.94
C HIS A 221 -11.82 13.44 -6.79
N TRP A 222 -11.91 12.59 -5.77
CA TRP A 222 -12.75 12.87 -4.62
C TRP A 222 -12.13 14.00 -3.78
N GLN A 223 -12.88 15.09 -3.59
CA GLN A 223 -12.40 16.35 -3.03
C GLN A 223 -13.16 16.94 -1.82
N PRO A 224 -14.33 16.43 -1.35
CA PRO A 224 -14.90 16.93 -0.11
C PRO A 224 -13.93 16.86 1.07
N SER A 225 -14.11 17.76 2.04
CA SER A 225 -13.49 17.67 3.37
C SER A 225 -13.88 16.34 3.99
N ILE A 226 -12.88 15.48 4.28
CA ILE A 226 -13.14 14.15 4.83
C ILE A 226 -13.79 14.24 6.22
N VAL A 227 -13.46 15.29 6.97
CA VAL A 227 -14.00 15.56 8.29
C VAL A 227 -15.50 15.86 8.22
N ASP A 228 -15.90 16.70 7.27
CA ASP A 228 -17.31 17.13 7.15
C ASP A 228 -18.23 15.98 6.76
N VAL A 229 -17.71 14.99 6.04
CA VAL A 229 -18.47 13.81 5.61
C VAL A 229 -18.20 12.57 6.46
N LEU A 230 -17.36 12.66 7.50
CA LEU A 230 -16.94 11.51 8.29
C LEU A 230 -18.12 10.68 8.82
N PRO A 231 -19.23 11.26 9.33
CA PRO A 231 -20.38 10.46 9.77
C PRO A 231 -20.98 9.58 8.65
N LEU A 232 -20.99 10.07 7.41
CA LEU A 232 -21.47 9.33 6.24
C LEU A 232 -20.45 8.29 5.78
N VAL A 233 -19.16 8.66 5.75
CA VAL A 233 -18.07 7.78 5.33
C VAL A 233 -17.87 6.62 6.31
N ALA A 234 -17.94 6.90 7.61
CA ALA A 234 -17.78 5.89 8.65
C ALA A 234 -18.99 4.93 8.71
N SER A 235 -20.16 5.35 8.25
CA SER A 235 -21.35 4.48 8.16
C SER A 235 -21.46 3.73 6.83
N ASP A 236 -20.69 4.07 5.80
CA ASP A 236 -20.70 3.39 4.51
C ASP A 236 -20.00 2.01 4.62
N PRO A 237 -20.73 0.89 4.45
CA PRO A 237 -20.13 -0.45 4.51
C PRO A 237 -19.12 -0.68 3.38
N ASN A 238 -19.25 0.00 2.24
CA ASN A 238 -18.27 -0.11 1.15
C ASN A 238 -16.94 0.56 1.48
N ILE A 239 -16.88 1.39 2.53
CA ILE A 239 -15.63 2.01 2.98
C ILE A 239 -15.13 1.27 4.21
N THR A 240 -16.03 0.97 5.15
CA THR A 240 -15.63 0.45 6.46
C THR A 240 -15.52 -1.06 6.55
N SER A 241 -16.11 -1.87 5.66
CA SER A 241 -16.04 -3.34 5.76
C SER A 241 -14.67 -3.92 5.36
N SER A 242 -14.33 -5.07 5.93
CA SER A 242 -13.12 -5.83 5.55
C SER A 242 -13.26 -6.41 4.13
N PRO A 243 -12.30 -6.16 3.23
CA PRO A 243 -12.30 -6.70 1.86
C PRO A 243 -12.05 -8.22 1.81
N LEU A 244 -11.66 -8.85 2.93
CA LEU A 244 -11.34 -10.28 2.98
C LEU A 244 -12.56 -11.20 2.98
N LYS A 245 -13.79 -10.68 3.10
CA LYS A 245 -15.00 -11.52 3.21
C LYS A 245 -15.34 -12.35 1.96
N ASN A 246 -14.74 -12.07 0.80
CA ASN A 246 -15.13 -12.67 -0.49
C ASN A 246 -13.98 -13.30 -1.31
N HIS A 247 -12.80 -13.57 -0.75
CA HIS A 247 -11.67 -14.08 -1.54
C HIS A 247 -11.28 -15.52 -1.17
N SER A 248 -11.82 -16.49 -1.91
CA SER A 248 -11.24 -17.81 -2.08
C SER A 248 -10.03 -17.69 -3.01
N PHE A 249 -8.82 -17.85 -2.46
CA PHE A 249 -7.60 -17.88 -3.25
C PHE A 249 -7.39 -19.28 -3.83
N GLN A 250 -7.59 -19.44 -5.15
CA GLN A 250 -6.89 -20.50 -5.87
C GLN A 250 -5.45 -20.02 -6.07
N ILE A 251 -4.53 -20.68 -5.39
CA ILE A 251 -3.10 -20.60 -5.69
C ILE A 251 -2.94 -21.22 -7.07
N LEU A 252 -2.42 -20.46 -8.03
CA LEU A 252 -1.98 -21.02 -9.31
C LEU A 252 -0.77 -21.90 -9.01
N GLU A 253 -0.95 -23.22 -9.17
CA GLU A 253 0.15 -24.20 -9.26
C GLU A 253 1.01 -23.98 -10.51
#